data_AF-A0A937ZUY6-F1
#
_entry.id   AF-A0A937ZUY6-F1
#
_cell.length_a   1.000
_cell.length_b   1.000
_cell.length_c   1.000
_cell.angle_alpha   90.00
_cell.angle_beta   90.00
_cell.angle_gamma   90.00
#
_symmetry.space_group_name_H-M   'P 1'
#
loop_
_entity.id
_entity.type
_entity.pdbx_description
1 polymer ?
#
loop_
_entity_poly.entity_id
_entity_poly.type
_entity_poly.pdbx_seq_one_letter_code
_entity_poly.pdbx_strand_id
1 'polypeptide(L)' 'MRARGLLPTGLDIVYPADAECPVSNSPFAASRRGDGSQRSPRFYRGRHSGMDIPVPEGTSILAVADGTASR' A
#
# COMPACT_ATOMS: atom_id res chain seq x y z
N MET A 1 12.71 10.28 -22.42
CA MET A 1 11.84 9.30 -21.72
C MET A 1 11.36 9.93 -20.42
N ARG A 2 10.05 10.03 -20.17
CA ARG A 2 9.56 10.40 -18.82
C ARG A 2 9.78 9.18 -17.91
N ALA A 3 10.45 9.35 -16.78
CA ALA A 3 10.62 8.28 -15.81
C ALA A 3 9.23 7.74 -15.42
N ARG A 4 9.04 6.42 -15.52
CA ARG A 4 7.86 5.73 -14.97
C ARG A 4 8.31 5.08 -13.66
N GLY A 5 7.76 5.52 -12.54
CA GLY A 5 8.17 5.04 -11.22
C GLY A 5 7.57 5.89 -10.11
N LEU A 6 7.89 5.54 -8.85
CA LEU A 6 7.58 6.37 -7.70
C LEU A 6 8.43 7.63 -7.78
N LEU A 7 7.78 8.79 -7.84
CA LEU A 7 8.44 10.09 -7.81
C LEU A 7 8.33 10.65 -6.39
N PRO A 8 9.40 11.25 -5.84
CA PRO A 8 9.31 11.92 -4.55
C PRO A 8 8.29 13.05 -4.63
N THR A 9 7.33 13.04 -3.72
CA THR A 9 6.23 14.02 -3.68
C THR A 9 6.56 15.23 -2.79
N GLY A 10 7.58 15.14 -1.95
CA GLY A 10 7.87 16.14 -0.92
C GLY A 10 6.83 16.18 0.21
N LEU A 11 5.99 15.15 0.32
CA LEU A 11 5.03 15.02 1.42
C LEU A 11 5.70 14.37 2.62
N ASP A 12 5.49 14.94 3.80
CA ASP A 12 5.87 14.35 5.08
C ASP A 12 4.71 13.51 5.62
N ILE A 13 5.04 12.31 6.09
CA ILE A 13 4.05 11.43 6.70
C ILE A 13 3.86 11.85 8.15
N VAL A 14 2.62 12.13 8.56
CA VAL A 14 2.28 12.46 9.95
C VAL A 14 1.40 11.35 10.51
N TYR A 15 1.94 10.63 11.48
CA TYR A 15 1.18 9.63 12.23
C TYR A 15 0.71 10.22 13.58
N PRO A 16 -0.51 9.89 14.04
CA PRO A 16 -0.90 10.14 15.43
C PRO A 16 0.12 9.53 16.41
N ALA A 17 0.32 10.17 17.57
CA ALA A 17 1.32 9.75 18.55
C ALA A 17 1.05 8.34 19.12
N ASP A 18 -0.21 7.94 19.14
CA ASP A 18 -0.74 6.68 19.64
C ASP A 18 -1.17 5.72 18.52
N ALA A 19 -0.76 5.99 17.28
CA ALA A 19 -1.12 5.14 16.15
C ALA A 19 -0.47 3.75 16.28
N GLU A 20 -1.32 2.72 16.39
CA GLU A 20 -0.90 1.35 16.17
C GLU A 20 -0.73 1.10 14.67
N CYS A 21 0.46 0.65 14.26
CA CYS A 21 0.77 0.35 12.87
C CYS A 21 0.73 -1.18 12.66
N PRO A 22 -0.33 -1.74 12.06
CA PRO A 22 -0.39 -3.17 11.80
C PRO A 22 0.66 -3.58 10.77
N VAL A 23 1.22 -4.77 10.94
CA VAL A 23 2.28 -5.27 10.06
C VAL A 23 1.68 -5.73 8.73
N SER A 24 2.28 -5.31 7.62
CA SER A 24 1.89 -5.80 6.30
C SER A 24 2.16 -7.30 6.16
N ASN A 25 1.20 -8.03 5.60
CA ASN A 25 1.36 -9.45 5.26
C ASN A 25 1.61 -9.69 3.77
N SER A 26 1.65 -8.64 2.95
CA SER A 26 1.80 -8.72 1.51
C SER A 26 2.36 -7.40 0.97
N PRO A 27 3.69 -7.23 1.00
CA PRO A 27 4.36 -5.98 0.65
C PRO A 27 4.42 -5.74 -0.87
N PHE A 28 4.96 -4.57 -1.25
CA PHE A 28 5.26 -4.26 -2.64
C PHE A 28 6.15 -5.32 -3.29
N ALA A 29 5.87 -5.62 -4.56
CA ALA A 29 6.51 -6.67 -5.35
C ALA A 29 6.41 -8.10 -4.79
N ALA A 30 5.60 -8.34 -3.75
CA ALA A 30 5.31 -9.69 -3.30
C ALA A 30 4.69 -10.52 -4.43
N SER A 31 5.16 -11.75 -4.60
CA SER A 31 4.61 -12.74 -5.54
C SER A 31 3.46 -13.54 -4.96
N ARG A 32 3.34 -13.55 -3.62
CA ARG A 32 2.29 -14.21 -2.87
C ARG A 32 1.33 -13.18 -2.25
N ARG A 33 0.12 -13.61 -1.96
CA ARG A 33 -0.88 -12.85 -1.19
C ARG A 33 -0.67 -13.08 0.31
N GLY A 34 -1.40 -12.35 1.14
CA GLY A 34 -1.34 -12.49 2.61
C GLY A 34 -1.72 -13.88 3.12
N ASP A 35 -2.51 -14.64 2.37
CA ASP A 35 -2.85 -16.05 2.67
C ASP A 35 -1.81 -17.06 2.13
N GLY A 36 -0.72 -16.59 1.52
CA GLY A 36 0.34 -17.42 0.93
C GLY A 36 0.06 -17.92 -0.49
N SER A 37 -1.13 -17.71 -1.05
CA SER A 37 -1.48 -18.10 -2.40
C SER A 37 -0.73 -17.26 -3.46
N GLN A 38 -0.52 -17.83 -4.65
CA GLN A 38 0.21 -17.15 -5.74
C GLN A 38 -0.64 -16.05 -6.38
N ARG A 39 -0.01 -14.95 -6.78
CA ARG A 39 -0.65 -13.91 -7.60
C ARG A 39 -0.71 -14.34 -9.06
N SER A 40 -1.76 -13.88 -9.76
CA SER A 40 -1.92 -14.20 -11.18
C SER A 40 -0.79 -13.58 -12.01
N PRO A 41 -0.09 -14.35 -12.87
CA PRO A 41 0.97 -13.81 -13.72
C PRO A 41 0.43 -12.86 -14.81
N ARG A 42 -0.88 -12.90 -15.09
CA ARG A 42 -1.54 -12.04 -16.10
C ARG A 42 -1.41 -10.55 -15.78
N PHE A 43 -1.40 -10.19 -14.50
CA PHE A 43 -1.38 -8.79 -14.06
C PHE A 43 -0.06 -8.49 -13.38
N TYR A 44 0.61 -7.43 -13.81
CA TYR A 44 1.89 -6.98 -13.24
C TYR A 44 2.93 -8.10 -13.07
N ARG A 45 2.90 -9.12 -13.94
CA ARG A 45 3.77 -10.31 -13.88
C ARG A 45 3.70 -11.05 -12.54
N GLY A 46 2.53 -11.06 -11.90
CA GLY A 46 2.32 -11.70 -10.60
C GLY A 46 2.98 -10.96 -9.43
N ARG A 47 3.19 -9.65 -9.55
CA ARG A 47 3.80 -8.82 -8.51
C ARG A 47 2.78 -7.83 -7.93
N HIS A 48 2.83 -7.65 -6.62
CA HIS A 48 2.00 -6.67 -5.97
C HIS A 48 2.47 -5.24 -6.27
N SER A 49 1.60 -4.38 -6.81
CA SER A 49 1.89 -2.96 -7.04
C SER A 49 1.60 -2.07 -5.84
N GLY A 50 1.19 -2.64 -4.71
CA GLY A 50 0.81 -1.94 -3.49
C GLY A 50 1.27 -2.71 -2.25
N MET A 51 0.56 -2.52 -1.15
CA MET A 51 0.82 -3.19 0.13
C MET A 51 -0.52 -3.51 0.79
N ASP A 52 -0.64 -4.73 1.32
CA ASP A 52 -1.83 -5.13 2.08
C ASP A 52 -1.49 -5.07 3.57
N ILE A 53 -2.35 -4.43 4.35
CA ILE A 53 -2.28 -4.38 5.80
C ILE A 53 -3.54 -5.08 6.33
N PRO A 54 -3.42 -6.26 6.98
CA PRO A 54 -4.57 -6.95 7.51
C PRO A 54 -5.08 -6.22 8.75
N VAL A 55 -6.32 -5.72 8.68
CA VAL A 55 -7.04 -5.10 9.78
C VAL A 55 -8.47 -5.66 9.84
N PRO A 56 -9.12 -5.65 11.03
CA PRO A 56 -10.53 -6.03 11.14
C PRO A 56 -11.43 -5.19 10.23
N GLU A 57 -12.53 -5.78 9.77
CA GLU A 57 -13.57 -5.02 9.07
C GLU A 57 -14.11 -3.89 9.97
N GLY A 58 -14.38 -2.73 9.37
CA GLY A 58 -14.81 -1.53 10.10
C GLY A 58 -13.66 -0.65 10.63
N THR A 59 -12.40 -1.07 10.48
CA THR A 59 -11.25 -0.24 10.82
C THR A 59 -11.22 1.03 9.95
N SER A 60 -11.13 2.21 10.58
CA SER A 60 -11.06 3.49 9.87
C SER A 60 -9.74 3.64 9.10
N ILE A 61 -9.82 4.14 7.86
CA ILE A 61 -8.64 4.48 7.06
C ILE A 61 -8.40 5.99 7.17
N LEU A 62 -7.26 6.36 7.71
CA LEU A 62 -6.80 7.75 7.78
C LEU A 62 -5.96 8.09 6.54
N ALA A 63 -6.08 9.32 6.06
CA ALA A 63 -5.22 9.82 5.00
C ALA A 63 -3.76 9.87 5.50
N VAL A 64 -2.83 9.37 4.69
CA VAL A 64 -1.40 9.36 5.03
C VAL A 64 -0.75 10.75 4.94
N ALA A 65 -1.35 11.65 4.18
CA ALA A 65 -0.94 13.04 4.01
C ALA A 65 -2.14 13.88 3.53
N ASP A 66 -2.05 15.20 3.72
CA ASP A 66 -3.04 16.15 3.24
C ASP A 66 -3.11 16.20 1.70
N GLY A 67 -4.30 16.46 1.16
CA GLY A 67 -4.51 16.60 -0.27
C GLY A 67 -5.97 16.74 -0.67
N THR A 68 -6.22 16.79 -1.98
CA THR A 68 -7.57 16.83 -2.56
C THR A 68 -7.89 15.48 -3.19
N ALA A 69 -9.03 14.89 -2.84
CA ALA A 69 -9.51 13.69 -3.49
C ALA A 69 -9.78 13.96 -4.98
N SER A 70 -9.12 13.22 -5.86
CA SER A 70 -9.40 13.23 -7.29
C SER A 70 -10.52 12.24 -7.62
N ARG A 71 -11.39 12.59 -8.57
CA ARG A 71 -12.39 11.69 -9.14
C ARG A 71 -11.78 10.72 -10.15
#